data_AF-A0A150TMM6-F1
#
_entry.id   AF-A0A150TMM6-F1
#
_cell.length_a   1.000
_cell.length_b   1.000
_cell.length_c   1.000
_cell.angle_alpha   90.00
_cell.angle_beta   90.00
_cell.angle_gamma   90.00
#
_symmetry.space_group_name_H-M   'P 1'
#
loop_
_entity.id
_entity.type
_entity.pdbx_description
1 polymer ?
#
loop_
_entity_poly.entity_id
_entity_poly.type
_entity_poly.pdbx_seq_one_letter_code
_entity_poly.pdbx_strand_id
1 'polypeptide(L)'
;MLLAAVGAESGPLRALAAYGVGAAGTAAGDLIPGQIGATDGAFTLAAPLLGLTASSAIAVSLLVHLLQAAFALAGIAAALAWRRSPPGR
;
A
#
# COMPACT_ATOMS: atom_id res chain seq x y z
N MET A 1 10.01 -5.57 0.79
CA MET A 1 9.91 -4.93 -0.55
C MET A 1 8.76 -5.61 -1.27
N LEU A 2 7.58 -4.97 -1.39
CA LEU A 2 6.34 -5.65 -1.82
C LEU A 2 6.45 -6.30 -3.22
N LEU A 3 7.26 -5.74 -4.11
CA LEU A 3 7.56 -6.34 -5.41
C LEU A 3 8.25 -7.72 -5.26
N ALA A 4 9.17 -7.86 -4.30
CA ALA A 4 9.79 -9.16 -4.01
C ALA A 4 8.77 -10.18 -3.50
N ALA A 5 7.74 -9.74 -2.76
CA ALA A 5 6.70 -10.63 -2.23
C ALA A 5 5.77 -11.19 -3.32
N VAL A 6 5.68 -10.53 -4.48
CA VAL A 6 4.94 -11.02 -5.65
C VAL A 6 5.83 -11.71 -6.70
N GLY A 7 7.08 -12.04 -6.31
CA GLY A 7 8.04 -12.74 -7.19
C GLY A 7 8.67 -11.87 -8.27
N ALA A 8 8.56 -10.54 -8.18
CA ALA A 8 9.13 -9.64 -9.16
C ALA A 8 10.58 -9.25 -8.81
N GLU A 9 11.37 -8.94 -9.83
CA GLU A 9 12.72 -8.41 -9.66
C GLU A 9 12.70 -7.13 -8.81
N SER A 10 13.34 -7.20 -7.65
CA SER A 10 13.37 -6.12 -6.67
C SER A 10 14.68 -5.34 -6.72
N GLY A 11 14.58 -4.00 -6.79
CA GLY A 11 15.73 -3.11 -6.63
C GLY A 11 15.30 -1.73 -6.10
N PRO A 12 16.22 -0.89 -5.60
CA PRO A 12 15.88 0.39 -4.98
C PRO A 12 15.11 1.34 -5.92
N LEU A 13 15.53 1.42 -7.19
CA LEU A 13 14.86 2.24 -8.19
C LEU A 13 13.45 1.74 -8.52
N ARG A 14 13.28 0.41 -8.63
CA ARG A 14 11.96 -0.20 -8.84
C ARG A 14 11.06 -0.02 -7.61
N ALA A 15 11.61 -0.08 -6.40
CA ALA A 15 10.88 0.22 -5.18
C ALA A 15 10.37 1.67 -5.20
N LEU A 16 11.22 2.61 -5.59
CA LEU A 16 10.87 4.02 -5.71
C LEU A 16 9.82 4.26 -6.80
N ALA A 17 9.95 3.60 -7.95
CA ALA A 17 8.97 3.66 -9.03
C ALA A 17 7.61 3.12 -8.58
N ALA A 18 7.58 1.95 -7.94
CA ALA A 18 6.34 1.37 -7.40
C ALA A 18 5.73 2.25 -6.30
N TYR A 19 6.55 2.90 -5.46
CA TYR A 19 6.07 3.89 -4.50
C TYR A 19 5.43 5.09 -5.21
N GLY A 20 6.06 5.62 -6.27
CA GLY A 20 5.52 6.72 -7.07
C GLY A 20 4.19 6.36 -7.74
N VAL A 21 4.07 5.15 -8.29
CA VAL A 21 2.80 4.63 -8.85
C VAL A 21 1.72 4.57 -7.77
N GLY A 22 2.06 4.05 -6.58
CA GLY A 22 1.16 4.04 -5.44
C GLY A 22 0.70 5.45 -5.06
N ALA A 23 1.63 6.39 -4.91
CA ALA A 23 1.36 7.79 -4.56
C ALA A 23 0.49 8.52 -5.61
N ALA A 24 0.73 8.25 -6.90
CA ALA A 24 -0.08 8.80 -7.97
C ALA A 24 -1.50 8.20 -7.97
N GLY A 25 -1.62 6.88 -7.75
CA GLY A 25 -2.90 6.20 -7.62
C GLY A 25 -3.72 6.68 -6.41
N THR A 26 -3.05 6.92 -5.28
CA THR A 26 -3.70 7.48 -4.09
C THR A 26 -4.20 8.90 -4.37
N ALA A 27 -3.35 9.77 -4.93
CA ALA A 27 -3.74 11.15 -5.26
C ALA A 27 -4.91 11.21 -6.25
N ALA A 28 -4.92 10.33 -7.26
CA ALA A 28 -6.03 10.21 -8.19
C ALA A 28 -7.33 9.71 -7.53
N GLY A 29 -7.22 8.98 -6.42
CA GLY A 29 -8.31 8.35 -5.71
C GLY A 29 -8.70 9.03 -4.38
N ASP A 30 -8.19 10.22 -4.05
CA ASP A 30 -8.39 10.83 -2.71
C ASP A 30 -9.86 10.98 -2.28
N LEU A 31 -10.77 11.11 -3.26
CA LEU A 31 -12.21 11.18 -3.01
C LEU A 31 -12.91 9.81 -2.99
N ILE A 32 -12.17 8.73 -3.24
CA ILE A 32 -12.67 7.36 -3.31
C ILE A 32 -12.39 6.68 -1.96
N PRO A 33 -13.43 6.18 -1.25
CA PRO A 33 -13.24 5.47 0.01
C PRO A 33 -12.27 4.30 -0.13
N GLY A 34 -11.18 4.33 0.65
CA GLY A 34 -10.13 3.31 0.60
C GLY A 34 -9.34 3.26 -0.70
N GLN A 35 -9.56 4.20 -1.64
CA GLN A 35 -8.86 4.32 -2.93
C GLN A 35 -8.91 3.06 -3.82
N ILE A 36 -9.81 2.12 -3.51
CA ILE A 36 -9.99 0.85 -4.21
C ILE A 36 -10.33 1.13 -5.68
N GLY A 37 -9.71 0.40 -6.60
CA GLY A 37 -9.86 0.61 -8.05
C GLY A 37 -8.94 1.70 -8.61
N ALA A 38 -8.72 2.82 -7.91
CA ALA A 38 -7.79 3.86 -8.37
C ALA A 38 -6.34 3.42 -8.25
N THR A 39 -5.94 2.90 -7.09
CA THR A 39 -4.61 2.33 -6.86
C THR A 39 -4.38 1.05 -7.69
N ASP A 40 -5.40 0.18 -7.80
CA ASP A 40 -5.36 -1.03 -8.62
C ASP A 40 -5.17 -0.72 -10.11
N GLY A 41 -5.90 0.29 -10.60
CA GLY A 41 -5.78 0.81 -11.96
C GLY A 41 -4.41 1.43 -12.21
N ALA A 42 -3.90 2.25 -11.28
CA ALA A 42 -2.57 2.84 -11.40
C ALA A 42 -1.46 1.78 -11.48
N PHE A 43 -1.51 0.76 -10.62
CA PHE A 43 -0.57 -0.36 -10.69
C PHE A 43 -0.71 -1.18 -11.96
N THR A 44 -1.94 -1.43 -12.42
CA THR A 44 -2.19 -2.18 -13.67
C THR A 44 -1.69 -1.43 -14.90
N LEU A 45 -1.89 -0.11 -14.96
CA LEU A 45 -1.39 0.75 -16.04
C LEU A 45 0.13 0.84 -16.06
N ALA A 46 0.76 0.91 -14.89
CA ALA A 46 2.21 0.96 -14.75
C ALA A 46 2.88 -0.43 -14.79
N ALA A 47 2.12 -1.52 -14.82
CA ALA A 47 2.63 -2.88 -14.72
C ALA A 47 3.76 -3.18 -15.74
N PRO A 48 3.64 -2.82 -17.04
CA PRO A 48 4.71 -3.06 -18.00
C PRO A 48 6.00 -2.31 -17.66
N LEU A 49 5.89 -1.08 -17.13
CA LEU A 49 7.03 -0.24 -16.75
C LEU A 49 7.75 -0.78 -15.51
N LEU A 50 7.02 -1.47 -14.63
CA LEU A 50 7.57 -2.12 -13.44
C LEU A 50 8.11 -3.53 -13.73
N GLY A 51 7.89 -4.06 -14.94
CA GLY A 51 8.23 -5.44 -15.29
C GLY A 51 7.29 -6.46 -14.63
N LEU A 52 6.02 -6.07 -14.44
CA LEU A 52 4.99 -6.88 -13.80
C LEU A 52 3.93 -7.31 -14.82
N THR A 53 3.29 -8.43 -14.52
CA THR A 53 1.99 -8.76 -15.12
C THR A 53 0.89 -7.94 -14.44
N ALA A 54 -0.27 -7.78 -15.09
CA ALA A 54 -1.42 -7.14 -14.48
C ALA A 54 -1.86 -7.83 -13.17
N SER A 55 -1.84 -9.16 -13.14
CA SER A 55 -2.17 -9.93 -11.93
C SER A 55 -1.18 -9.68 -10.78
N SER A 56 0.12 -9.61 -11.08
CA SER A 56 1.15 -9.29 -10.08
C SER A 56 1.02 -7.85 -9.58
N ALA A 57 0.71 -6.91 -10.46
CA ALA A 57 0.48 -5.51 -10.09
C ALA A 57 -0.74 -5.34 -9.17
N ILE A 58 -1.85 -6.04 -9.44
CA ILE A 58 -3.01 -6.09 -8.55
C ILE A 58 -2.64 -6.73 -7.21
N ALA A 59 -1.85 -7.80 -7.21
CA ALA A 59 -1.36 -8.42 -5.98
C ALA A 59 -0.53 -7.44 -5.12
N VAL A 60 0.32 -6.62 -5.75
CA VAL A 60 1.04 -5.54 -5.04
C VAL A 60 0.07 -4.56 -4.42
N SER A 61 -0.94 -4.09 -5.17
CA SER A 61 -1.96 -3.18 -4.66
C SER A 61 -2.70 -3.77 -3.46
N LEU A 62 -3.12 -5.05 -3.52
CA LEU A 62 -3.76 -5.73 -2.40
C LEU A 62 -2.85 -5.82 -1.17
N LEU A 63 -1.57 -6.13 -1.35
CA LEU A 63 -0.61 -6.16 -0.25
C LEU A 63 -0.43 -4.77 0.39
N VAL A 64 -0.49 -3.69 -0.38
CA VAL A 64 -0.48 -2.32 0.15
C VAL A 64 -1.69 -2.07 1.04
N HIS A 65 -2.90 -2.41 0.59
CA HIS A 65 -4.12 -2.23 1.39
C HIS A 65 -4.10 -3.09 2.66
N LEU A 66 -3.60 -4.33 2.58
CA LEU A 66 -3.42 -5.19 3.75
C LEU A 66 -2.46 -4.58 4.76
N LEU A 67 -1.36 -3.99 4.29
CA LEU A 67 -0.39 -3.32 5.15
C LEU A 67 -1.00 -2.08 5.82
N GLN A 68 -1.74 -1.26 5.07
CA GLN A 68 -2.47 -0.11 5.60
C GLN A 68 -3.48 -0.53 6.67
N ALA A 69 -4.28 -1.59 6.41
CA ALA A 69 -5.23 -2.12 7.36
C ALA A 69 -4.55 -2.63 8.64
N ALA A 70 -3.43 -3.35 8.51
CA ALA A 70 -2.65 -3.83 9.65
C ALA A 70 -2.14 -2.68 10.52
N PHE A 71 -1.60 -1.62 9.90
CA PHE A 71 -1.14 -0.44 10.64
C PHE A 71 -2.28 0.37 11.26
N ALA A 72 -3.43 0.48 10.59
CA ALA A 72 -4.61 1.12 11.16
C ALA A 72 -5.07 0.38 12.43
N LEU A 73 -5.15 -0.95 12.38
CA LEU A 73 -5.48 -1.78 13.54
C LEU A 73 -4.46 -1.65 14.67
N ALA A 74 -3.16 -1.64 14.33
CA ALA A 74 -2.10 -1.42 15.31
C ALA A 74 -2.20 -0.03 15.98
N GLY A 75 -2.49 1.01 15.21
CA GLY A 75 -2.72 2.36 15.72
C GLY A 75 -3.94 2.45 16.65
N ILE A 76 -5.05 1.80 16.27
CA ILE A 76 -6.24 1.68 17.13
C ILE A 76 -5.89 0.97 18.43
N ALA A 77 -5.18 -0.16 18.36
CA ALA A 77 -4.77 -0.92 19.55
C ALA A 77 -3.86 -0.09 20.47
N ALA A 78 -2.90 0.65 19.91
CA ALA A 78 -2.01 1.54 20.65
C ALA A 78 -2.80 2.67 21.34
N ALA A 79 -3.72 3.33 20.63
CA ALA A 79 -4.56 4.38 21.20
C ALA A 79 -5.47 3.85 22.33
N LEU A 80 -6.03 2.65 22.18
CA LEU A 80 -6.82 2.00 23.24
C LEU A 80 -5.96 1.64 24.45
N ALA A 81 -4.73 1.18 24.25
CA ALA A 81 -3.80 0.89 25.35
C ALA A 81 -3.42 2.17 26.10
N TRP A 82 -3.12 3.26 25.39
CA TRP A 82 -2.85 4.56 26.03
C TRP A 82 -4.03 5.10 26.81
N ARG A 83 -5.27 4.96 26.31
CA ARG A 83 -6.47 5.36 27.05
C ARG A 83 -6.70 4.54 28.33
N ARG A 84 -6.18 3.31 28.39
CA ARG A 84 -6.30 2.43 29.56
C ARG A 84 -5.24 2.69 30.63
N SER A 85 -4.13 3.33 30.27
CA SER A 85 -3.15 3.85 31.23
C SER A 85 -3.63 5.22 31.72
N PRO A 86 -4.11 5.39 32.97
CA PRO A 86 -4.32 6.72 33.52
C PRO A 86 -2.98 7.47 33.49
N PRO A 87 -2.96 8.81 33.30
CA PRO A 87 -1.76 9.57 33.64
C PRO A 87 -1.43 9.23 35.10
N GLY A 88 -0.27 8.63 35.33
CA GLY A 88 0.19 8.26 36.67
C GLY A 88 0.08 9.47 37.60
N ARG A 89 -0.62 9.29 38.72
CA ARG A 89 -0.59 10.20 39.87
C ARG A 89 0.78 10.16 40.52
#